data_AF-A0A3M1GBV6-F1
#
_entry.id   AF-A0A3M1GBV6-F1
#
_cell.length_a   1.000
_cell.length_b   1.000
_cell.length_c   1.000
_cell.angle_alpha   90.00
_cell.angle_beta   90.00
_cell.angle_gamma   90.00
#
_symmetry.space_group_name_H-M   'P 1'
#
loop_
_entity.id
_entity.type
_entity.pdbx_description
1 polymer ?
#
loop_
_entity_poly.entity_id
_entity_poly.type
_entity_poly.pdbx_seq_one_letter_code
_entity_poly.pdbx_strand_id
1 'polypeptide(L)'
;LLPYGLSRAMMRRVNEREHAACIFYFHPWELDTDQPRQRHAPLKARFRHYANLSRMRAKLEKALGEFHWDRVDRVFLAAQAA
;
A
#
# COMPACT_ATOMS: atom_id res chain seq x y z
N LEU A 1 4.79 6.23 3.14
CA LEU A 1 5.89 6.94 3.83
C LEU A 1 7.26 6.25 3.73
N LEU A 2 7.35 4.91 3.80
CA LEU A 2 8.64 4.21 3.71
C LEU A 2 9.14 4.04 2.25
N PRO A 3 10.47 3.95 2.04
CA PRO A 3 11.03 3.47 0.78
C PRO A 3 10.54 2.07 0.44
N TYR A 4 10.29 1.79 -0.85
CA TYR A 4 9.75 0.49 -1.29
C TYR A 4 10.64 -0.69 -0.86
N GLY A 5 11.96 -0.54 -0.94
CA GLY A 5 12.89 -1.60 -0.53
C GLY A 5 12.73 -2.05 0.92
N LEU A 6 12.40 -1.11 1.83
CA LEU A 6 12.13 -1.45 3.23
C LEU A 6 10.80 -2.19 3.37
N SER A 7 9.73 -1.68 2.75
CA SER A 7 8.42 -2.36 2.74
C SER A 7 8.52 -3.78 2.18
N ARG A 8 9.24 -3.95 1.07
CA ARG A 8 9.52 -5.23 0.44
C ARG A 8 10.23 -6.19 1.38
N ALA A 9 11.29 -5.74 2.05
CA ALA A 9 12.04 -6.57 2.99
C ALA A 9 11.17 -7.01 4.18
N MET A 10 10.33 -6.12 4.71
CA MET A 10 9.40 -6.44 5.80
C MET A 10 8.34 -7.46 5.37
N MET A 11 7.71 -7.27 4.21
CA MET A 11 6.69 -8.19 3.71
C MET A 11 7.26 -9.57 3.40
N ARG A 12 8.43 -9.63 2.73
CA ARG A 12 9.11 -10.90 2.48
C ARG A 12 9.44 -11.64 3.76
N ARG A 13 9.93 -10.92 4.78
CA ARG A 13 10.18 -11.54 6.09
C ARG A 13 8.91 -12.21 6.62
N VAL A 14 7.79 -11.48 6.65
CA VAL A 14 6.48 -11.99 7.13
C VAL A 14 6.02 -13.22 6.36
N ASN A 15 6.16 -13.22 5.03
CA ASN A 15 5.77 -14.36 4.22
C ASN A 15 6.71 -15.58 4.40
N GLU A 16 8.02 -15.34 4.55
CA GLU A 16 9.04 -16.40 4.56
C GLU A 16 9.29 -16.99 5.95
N ARG A 17 9.19 -16.20 7.02
CA ARG A 17 9.50 -16.65 8.38
C ARG A 17 8.26 -16.93 9.21
N GLU A 18 7.28 -16.03 9.17
CA GLU A 18 6.05 -16.16 9.93
C GLU A 18 4.95 -16.90 9.13
N HIS A 19 5.18 -17.16 7.83
CA HIS A 19 4.24 -17.82 6.93
C HIS A 19 2.83 -17.20 6.95
N ALA A 20 2.77 -15.88 7.14
CA ALA A 20 1.54 -15.13 7.28
C ALA A 20 1.32 -14.18 6.09
N ALA A 21 0.07 -13.81 5.87
CA ALA A 21 -0.30 -12.82 4.88
C ALA A 21 0.01 -11.39 5.36
N CYS A 22 0.29 -10.50 4.40
CA CYS A 22 0.42 -9.07 4.65
C CYS A 22 -0.74 -8.32 4.02
N ILE A 23 -1.15 -7.22 4.65
CA ILE A 23 -2.05 -6.23 4.07
C ILE A 23 -1.34 -4.87 4.05
N PHE A 24 -1.46 -4.16 2.95
CA PHE A 24 -1.15 -2.74 2.92
C PHE A 24 -2.36 -1.96 2.42
N TYR A 25 -2.48 -0.72 2.86
CA TYR A 25 -3.58 0.17 2.53
C TYR A 25 -3.02 1.52 2.08
N PHE A 26 -3.69 2.13 1.12
CA PHE A 26 -3.41 3.46 0.62
C PHE A 26 -4.72 4.11 0.19
N HIS A 27 -4.75 5.44 0.16
CA HIS A 27 -5.92 6.19 -0.30
C HIS A 27 -5.86 6.41 -1.81
N PRO A 28 -7.01 6.43 -2.52
CA PRO A 28 -7.04 6.67 -3.96
C PRO A 28 -6.33 7.98 -4.39
N TRP A 29 -6.42 9.04 -3.58
CA TRP A 29 -5.73 10.30 -3.84
C TRP A 29 -4.20 10.19 -3.81
N GLU A 30 -3.63 9.11 -3.28
CA GLU A 30 -2.18 8.89 -3.31
C GLU A 30 -1.70 8.48 -4.73
N LEU A 31 -2.61 8.09 -5.62
CA LEU A 31 -2.34 7.77 -7.04
C LEU A 31 -2.87 8.81 -8.02
N ASP A 32 -3.88 9.58 -7.62
CA ASP A 32 -4.57 10.53 -8.49
C ASP A 32 -3.80 11.86 -8.57
N THR A 33 -3.01 12.02 -9.63
CA THR A 33 -2.29 13.27 -9.93
C THR A 33 -3.20 14.43 -10.30
N ASP A 34 -4.42 14.13 -10.75
CA ASP A 34 -5.38 15.10 -11.26
C ASP A 34 -6.41 15.51 -10.20
N GLN A 35 -6.24 15.02 -8.96
CA GLN A 35 -7.10 15.36 -7.84
C GLN A 35 -7.22 16.89 -7.65
N PRO A 36 -8.40 17.39 -7.24
CA PRO A 36 -8.59 18.81 -7.01
C PRO A 36 -7.68 19.35 -5.88
N ARG A 37 -7.30 20.63 -6.00
CA ARG A 37 -6.52 21.30 -4.96
C ARG A 37 -7.38 21.56 -3.71
N GLN A 38 -7.02 20.95 -2.58
CA GLN A 38 -7.71 21.05 -1.30
C GLN A 38 -7.42 22.40 -0.61
N ARG A 39 -7.95 23.50 -1.14
CA ARG A 39 -7.58 24.87 -0.70
C ARG A 39 -8.05 25.19 0.71
N HIS A 40 -9.19 24.64 1.13
CA HIS A 40 -9.82 24.91 2.43
C HIS A 40 -9.41 23.91 3.53
N ALA A 41 -8.58 22.92 3.20
CA ALA A 41 -8.15 21.92 4.16
C ALA A 41 -6.98 22.43 5.02
N PRO A 42 -6.86 21.99 6.29
CA PRO A 42 -5.71 22.28 7.12
C PRO A 42 -4.39 21.89 6.44
N LEU A 43 -3.30 22.61 6.71
CA LEU A 43 -1.99 22.39 6.08
C LEU A 43 -1.53 20.92 6.15
N LYS A 44 -1.74 20.26 7.28
CA LYS A 44 -1.41 18.84 7.47
C LYS A 44 -2.18 17.93 6.52
N ALA A 45 -3.45 18.21 6.28
CA ALA A 45 -4.26 17.46 5.33
C ALA A 45 -3.73 17.68 3.91
N ARG A 46 -3.52 18.95 3.52
CA ARG A 46 -2.95 19.30 2.22
C ARG A 46 -1.61 18.61 1.97
N PHE A 47 -0.71 18.59 2.95
CA PHE A 47 0.57 17.89 2.83
C PHE A 47 0.39 16.40 2.50
N ARG A 48 -0.52 15.70 3.17
CA ARG A 48 -0.79 14.27 2.90
C ARG A 48 -1.37 14.00 1.52
N HIS A 49 -2.17 14.92 0.99
CA HIS A 49 -2.74 14.78 -0.35
C HIS A 49 -1.68 14.80 -1.46
N TYR A 50 -0.62 15.60 -1.29
CA TYR A 50 0.35 15.85 -2.36
C TYR A 50 1.72 15.20 -2.12
N ALA A 51 2.01 14.73 -0.91
CA ALA A 51 3.26 14.03 -0.62
C ALA A 51 3.34 12.70 -1.37
N ASN A 52 4.46 12.46 -2.06
CA ASN A 52 4.77 11.21 -2.79
C ASN A 52 3.87 10.87 -3.98
N LEU A 53 3.06 11.81 -4.48
CA LEU A 53 2.11 11.57 -5.57
C LEU A 53 2.75 10.96 -6.83
N SER A 54 3.93 11.47 -7.22
CA SER A 54 4.68 10.94 -8.37
C SER A 54 5.35 9.57 -8.15
N ARG A 55 5.41 9.09 -6.91
CA ARG A 55 6.13 7.85 -6.54
C ARG A 55 5.19 6.68 -6.30
N MET A 56 3.94 6.93 -5.92
CA MET A 56 3.04 5.87 -5.46
C MET A 56 2.72 4.85 -6.56
N ARG A 57 2.49 5.30 -7.80
CA ARG A 57 2.25 4.43 -8.96
C ARG A 57 3.35 3.39 -9.14
N ALA A 58 4.61 3.84 -9.27
CA ALA A 58 5.74 2.95 -9.47
C ALA A 58 5.99 2.00 -8.28
N LYS A 59 5.63 2.40 -7.05
CA LYS A 59 5.71 1.50 -5.89
C LYS A 59 4.63 0.42 -5.95
N LEU A 60 3.41 0.80 -6.34
CA LEU A 60 2.29 -0.12 -6.44
C LEU A 60 2.52 -1.14 -7.54
N GLU A 61 2.99 -0.72 -8.73
CA GLU A 61 3.35 -1.62 -9.83
C GLU A 61 4.37 -2.68 -9.40
N LYS A 62 5.41 -2.28 -8.66
CA LYS A 62 6.39 -3.22 -8.11
C LYS A 62 5.77 -4.18 -7.09
N ALA A 63 4.99 -3.66 -6.14
CA ALA A 63 4.35 -4.47 -5.12
C ALA A 63 3.38 -5.50 -5.72
N LEU A 64 2.61 -5.10 -6.73
CA LEU A 64 1.66 -5.97 -7.42
C LEU A 64 2.35 -7.04 -8.29
N GLY A 65 3.54 -6.74 -8.83
CA GLY A 65 4.30 -7.71 -9.63
C GLY A 65 5.21 -8.65 -8.83
N GLU A 66 5.60 -8.30 -7.60
CA GLU A 66 6.56 -9.06 -6.80
C GLU A 66 5.94 -10.01 -5.76
N PHE A 67 4.65 -9.85 -5.45
CA PHE A 67 3.97 -10.63 -4.41
C PHE A 67 2.70 -11.29 -4.95
N HIS A 68 2.27 -12.35 -4.28
CA HIS A 68 0.98 -12.98 -4.56
C HIS A 68 -0.14 -12.24 -3.83
N TRP A 69 -1.16 -11.84 -4.58
CA TRP A 69 -2.32 -11.10 -4.08
C TRP A 69 -3.58 -11.92 -4.28
N ASP A 70 -4.45 -11.90 -3.27
CA ASP A 70 -5.82 -12.38 -3.40
C ASP A 70 -6.73 -11.50 -2.54
N ARG A 71 -8.04 -11.71 -2.65
CA ARG A 71 -9.02 -10.99 -1.85
C ARG A 71 -8.87 -11.33 -0.37
N VAL A 72 -9.09 -10.33 0.47
CA VAL A 72 -8.94 -10.42 1.94
C VAL A 72 -9.75 -11.59 2.52
N ASP A 73 -10.97 -11.83 2.04
CA ASP A 73 -11.81 -12.94 2.50
C ASP A 73 -11.19 -14.31 2.21
N ARG A 74 -10.60 -14.50 1.03
CA ARG A 74 -9.92 -15.75 0.67
C ARG A 74 -8.65 -15.97 1.47
N VAL A 75 -7.90 -14.91 1.76
CA VAL A 75 -6.65 -14.99 2.51
C VAL A 75 -6.90 -15.29 3.99
N PHE A 76 -7.84 -14.59 4.62
CA PHE A 76 -8.02 -14.66 6.08
C PHE A 76 -9.14 -15.60 6.54
N LEU A 77 -10.18 -15.86 5.73
CA LEU A 77 -11.26 -16.78 6.10
C LEU A 77 -10.98 -18.22 5.66
N ALA A 78 -10.36 -18.44 4.50
CA ALA A 78 -10.03 -19.81 4.07
C ALA A 78 -8.96 -20.45 4.98
N ALA A 79 -8.03 -19.66 5.51
CA ALA A 79 -7.02 -20.11 6.47
C ALA A 79 -7.59 -20.52 7.84
N GLN A 80 -8.83 -20.11 8.18
CA GLN A 80 -9.49 -20.50 9.43
C GLN A 80 -10.30 -21.79 9.30
N ALA A 81 -10.55 -22.27 8.08
CA ALA A 81 -11.36 -23.45 7.80
C ALA A 81 -10.54 -24.75 7.65
N ALA A 82 -9.21 -24.67 7.80
CA ALA A 82 -8.26 -25.79 7.75
C ALA A 82 -7.66 -26.04 9.12
#